data_AF-A0A0F3MK67-F1
#
_entry.id   AF-A0A0F3MK67-F1
#
_cell.length_a   1.000
_cell.length_b   1.000
_cell.length_c   1.000
_cell.angle_alpha   90.00
_cell.angle_beta   90.00
_cell.angle_gamma   90.00
#
_symmetry.space_group_name_H-M   'P 1'
#
loop_
_entity.id
_entity.type
_entity.pdbx_description
1 polymer ?
#
loop_
_entity_poly.entity_id
_entity_poly.type
_entity_poly.pdbx_seq_one_letter_code
_entity_poly.pdbx_strand_id
1 'polypeptide(L)'
;MKYVHSMLAIWEEFLELYKDAVLIDQKREYIYMTSLLWYTENKVSKNEQSKLEQILAKNLSKEEAETLMVTIAEKYIDEGRAEGIEFGEAKAKKELALMKL
;
A
#
# COMPACT_ATOMS: atom_id res chain seq x y z
N MET A 1 4.20 -28.73 9.03
CA MET A 1 4.79 -27.48 9.57
C MET A 1 4.08 -26.32 8.89
N LYS A 2 3.46 -25.43 9.68
CA LYS A 2 2.72 -24.27 9.18
C LYS A 2 3.76 -23.16 8.96
N TYR A 3 4.25 -22.98 7.74
CA TYR A 3 5.10 -21.84 7.38
C TYR A 3 4.24 -20.58 7.37
N VAL A 4 3.92 -20.05 8.55
CA VAL A 4 3.44 -18.68 8.65
C VAL A 4 4.71 -17.84 8.76
N HIS A 5 5.32 -17.52 7.63
CA HIS A 5 6.32 -16.47 7.62
C HIS A 5 5.61 -15.17 8.01
N SER A 6 6.12 -14.50 9.04
CA SER A 6 5.66 -13.16 9.37
C SER A 6 5.86 -12.27 8.15
N MET A 7 4.89 -11.40 7.84
CA MET A 7 5.04 -10.45 6.74
C MET A 7 6.32 -9.62 6.88
N LEU A 8 6.74 -9.33 8.12
CA LEU A 8 7.99 -8.62 8.38
C LEU A 8 9.23 -9.41 7.95
N ALA A 9 9.23 -10.72 8.19
CA ALA A 9 10.33 -11.60 7.77
C ALA A 9 10.42 -11.67 6.23
N ILE A 10 9.26 -11.69 5.55
CA ILE A 10 9.20 -11.64 4.08
C ILE A 10 9.81 -10.33 3.57
N TRP A 11 9.52 -9.18 4.21
CA TRP A 11 10.10 -7.90 3.84
C TRP A 11 11.62 -7.86 4.05
N GLU A 12 12.12 -8.35 5.18
CA GLU A 12 13.55 -8.42 5.45
C GLU A 12 14.26 -9.29 4.41
N GLU A 13 13.78 -10.52 4.18
CA GLU A 13 14.35 -11.42 3.18
C GLU A 13 14.26 -10.84 1.76
N PHE A 14 13.13 -10.20 1.41
CA PHE A 14 12.94 -9.60 0.10
C PHE A 14 13.96 -8.50 -0.17
N LEU A 15 14.09 -7.54 0.75
CA LEU A 15 14.99 -6.39 0.61
C LEU A 15 16.47 -6.79 0.67
N GLU A 16 16.79 -7.82 1.45
CA GLU A 16 18.16 -8.31 1.58
C GLU A 16 18.61 -9.13 0.37
N LEU A 17 17.77 -10.06 -0.09
CA LEU A 17 18.14 -11.05 -1.11
C LEU A 17 17.82 -10.60 -2.54
N TYR A 18 16.80 -9.76 -2.75
CA TYR A 18 16.29 -9.44 -4.09
C TYR A 18 16.46 -7.96 -4.44
N LYS A 19 17.66 -7.41 -4.20
CA LYS A 19 18.00 -6.01 -4.50
C LYS A 19 17.77 -5.63 -5.96
N ASP A 20 18.03 -6.54 -6.89
CA ASP A 20 17.76 -6.29 -8.32
C ASP A 20 16.27 -6.10 -8.60
N ALA A 21 15.40 -6.82 -7.90
CA ALA A 21 13.95 -6.64 -8.03
C ALA A 21 13.51 -5.27 -7.50
N VAL A 22 14.08 -4.83 -6.38
CA VAL A 22 13.85 -3.49 -5.82
C VAL A 22 14.29 -2.40 -6.82
N LEU A 23 15.46 -2.54 -7.42
CA LEU A 23 15.96 -1.59 -8.44
C LEU A 23 15.10 -1.58 -9.71
N ILE A 24 14.59 -2.74 -10.13
CA ILE A 24 13.67 -2.83 -11.27
C ILE A 24 12.36 -2.12 -10.95
N ASP A 25 11.82 -2.31 -9.75
CA ASP A 25 10.56 -1.70 -9.36
C ASP A 25 10.70 -0.19 -9.11
N GLN A 26 11.84 0.27 -8.59
CA GLN A 26 12.19 1.70 -8.51
C GLN A 26 12.12 2.38 -9.89
N LYS A 27 12.65 1.73 -10.94
CA LYS A 27 12.54 2.25 -12.33
C LYS A 27 11.10 2.29 -12.85
N ARG A 28 10.18 1.63 -12.16
CA ARG A 28 8.74 1.61 -12.42
C ARG A 28 7.95 2.36 -11.35
N GLU A 29 8.59 3.31 -10.66
CA GLU A 29 7.94 4.16 -9.67
C GLU A 29 7.36 3.35 -8.49
N TYR A 30 8.00 2.24 -8.12
CA TYR A 30 7.67 1.38 -6.98
C TYR A 30 6.27 0.73 -6.99
N ILE A 31 5.64 0.59 -8.16
CA ILE A 31 4.26 0.08 -8.28
C ILE A 31 4.03 -1.24 -7.51
N TYR A 32 4.96 -2.20 -7.59
CA TYR A 32 4.77 -3.51 -6.96
C TYR A 32 5.04 -3.46 -5.46
N MET A 33 6.12 -2.80 -5.03
CA MET A 33 6.47 -2.63 -3.63
C MET A 33 5.41 -1.82 -2.89
N THR A 34 4.87 -0.77 -3.50
CA THR A 34 3.72 -0.01 -2.97
C THR A 34 2.50 -0.90 -2.77
N SER A 35 2.20 -1.77 -3.74
CA SER A 35 1.08 -2.71 -3.62
C SER A 35 1.31 -3.76 -2.52
N LEU A 36 2.53 -4.26 -2.38
CA LEU A 36 2.91 -5.17 -1.31
C LEU A 36 2.85 -4.50 0.08
N LEU A 37 3.26 -3.24 0.16
CA LEU A 37 3.28 -2.47 1.40
C LEU A 37 1.86 -2.20 1.89
N TRP A 38 0.97 -1.81 0.98
CA TRP A 38 -0.47 -1.68 1.24
C TRP A 38 -1.09 -2.97 1.80
N TYR A 39 -0.83 -4.10 1.14
CA TYR A 39 -1.30 -5.40 1.62
C TYR A 39 -0.74 -5.72 3.01
N THR A 40 0.53 -5.41 3.25
CA THR A 40 1.20 -5.70 4.52
C THR A 40 0.62 -4.87 5.66
N GLU A 41 0.49 -3.56 5.50
CA GLU A 41 -0.04 -2.66 6.53
C GLU A 41 -1.42 -3.07 7.03
N ASN A 42 -2.28 -3.56 6.12
CA ASN A 42 -3.62 -4.06 6.43
C ASN A 42 -3.62 -5.44 7.13
N LYS A 43 -2.48 -6.13 7.20
CA LYS A 43 -2.33 -7.47 7.78
C LYS A 43 -1.55 -7.50 9.09
N VAL A 44 -0.88 -6.40 9.45
CA VAL A 44 -0.03 -6.33 10.64
C VAL A 44 -0.58 -5.32 11.66
N SER A 45 -0.25 -5.52 12.94
CA SER A 45 -0.63 -4.60 14.01
C SER A 45 0.14 -3.27 13.93
N LYS A 46 -0.34 -2.21 14.61
CA LYS A 46 0.37 -0.92 14.67
C LYS A 46 1.84 -1.02 15.13
N ASN A 47 2.12 -1.90 16.08
CA ASN A 47 3.49 -2.13 16.54
C ASN A 47 4.36 -2.78 15.45
N GLU A 48 3.77 -3.66 14.64
CA GLU A 48 4.45 -4.28 13.50
C GLU A 48 4.59 -3.33 12.31
N GLN A 49 3.66 -2.39 12.11
CA GLN A 49 3.82 -1.30 11.13
C GLN A 49 5.06 -0.46 11.44
N SER A 50 5.27 -0.07 12.71
CA SER A 50 6.48 0.66 13.10
C SER A 50 7.76 -0.16 12.89
N LYS A 51 7.70 -1.49 13.02
CA LYS A 51 8.84 -2.36 12.68
C LYS A 51 9.06 -2.44 11.17
N LEU A 52 7.99 -2.47 10.38
CA LEU A 52 8.07 -2.44 8.92
C LEU A 52 8.74 -1.14 8.42
N GLU A 53 8.39 0.01 8.99
CA GLU A 53 9.05 1.29 8.71
C GLU A 53 10.57 1.21 9.00
N GLN A 54 10.96 0.60 10.11
CA GLN A 54 12.38 0.40 10.44
C GLN A 54 13.09 -0.54 9.46
N ILE A 55 12.43 -1.60 9.00
CA ILE A 55 12.96 -2.52 7.99
C ILE A 55 13.19 -1.79 6.67
N LEU A 56 12.22 -0.97 6.22
CA LEU A 56 12.34 -0.15 5.01
C LEU A 56 13.49 0.86 5.16
N ALA A 57 13.53 1.61 6.26
CA ALA A 57 14.57 2.62 6.50
C ALA A 57 15.98 2.04 6.63
N LYS A 58 16.11 0.77 7.04
CA LYS A 58 17.41 0.08 7.11
C LYS A 58 17.94 -0.32 5.73
N ASN A 59 17.05 -0.65 4.80
CA ASN A 59 17.42 -1.26 3.52
C ASN A 59 17.32 -0.31 2.33
N LEU A 60 16.56 0.78 2.46
CA LEU A 60 16.35 1.78 1.43
C LEU A 60 16.99 3.11 1.84
N SER A 61 17.30 3.95 0.84
CA SER A 61 17.64 5.34 1.12
C SER A 61 16.45 6.07 1.76
N LYS A 62 16.73 7.17 2.46
CA LYS A 62 15.67 8.00 3.04
C LYS A 62 14.67 8.47 1.96
N GLU A 63 15.17 8.89 0.81
CA GLU A 63 14.33 9.37 -0.30
C GLU A 63 13.48 8.25 -0.90
N GLU A 64 14.03 7.04 -1.00
CA GLU A 64 13.32 5.86 -1.52
C GLU A 64 12.20 5.42 -0.57
N ALA A 65 12.49 5.39 0.74
CA ALA A 65 11.50 5.08 1.76
C ALA A 65 10.39 6.14 1.81
N GLU A 66 10.75 7.43 1.75
CA GLU A 66 9.77 8.53 1.69
C GLU A 66 8.91 8.46 0.43
N THR A 67 9.49 8.15 -0.74
CA THR A 67 8.74 7.99 -2.00
C THR A 67 7.72 6.86 -1.91
N LEU A 68 8.11 5.71 -1.34
CA LEU A 68 7.20 4.58 -1.11
C LEU A 68 6.04 4.94 -0.19
N MET A 69 6.31 5.68 0.89
CA MET A 69 5.28 6.08 1.87
C MET A 69 4.35 7.20 1.37
N VAL A 70 4.90 8.21 0.67
CA VAL A 70 4.11 9.33 0.11
C VAL A 70 3.19 8.85 -0.99
N THR A 71 3.69 8.01 -1.90
CA THR A 71 2.88 7.41 -2.98
C THR A 71 1.68 6.64 -2.42
N ILE A 72 1.82 6.01 -1.25
CA ILE A 72 0.72 5.31 -0.58
C ILE A 72 -0.32 6.28 -0.05
N ALA A 73 0.10 7.32 0.67
CA ALA A 73 -0.82 8.32 1.22
C ALA A 73 -1.60 9.05 0.13
N GLU A 74 -0.94 9.46 -0.95
CA GLU A 74 -1.57 10.11 -2.09
C GLU A 74 -2.53 9.16 -2.83
N LYS A 75 -2.11 7.90 -3.04
CA LYS A 75 -2.98 6.88 -3.65
C LYS A 75 -4.24 6.60 -2.82
N TYR A 76 -4.15 6.52 -1.49
CA TYR A 76 -5.33 6.38 -0.62
C TYR A 76 -6.28 7.58 -0.70
N ILE A 77 -5.72 8.79 -0.83
CA ILE A 77 -6.53 10.01 -1.02
C ILE A 77 -7.28 9.94 -2.36
N ASP A 78 -6.63 9.47 -3.40
CA ASP A 78 -7.24 9.34 -4.73
C ASP A 78 -8.26 8.20 -4.82
N GLU A 79 -7.96 7.03 -4.23
CA GLU A 79 -8.89 5.91 -4.10
C GLU A 79 -10.14 6.33 -3.30
N GLY A 80 -9.95 6.97 -2.15
CA GLY A 80 -11.06 7.47 -1.34
C GLY A 80 -11.90 8.53 -2.05
N ARG A 81 -11.27 9.37 -2.89
CA ARG A 81 -12.00 10.34 -3.74
C ARG A 81 -12.82 9.62 -4.80
N ALA A 82 -12.26 8.62 -5.48
CA ALA A 82 -12.94 7.86 -6.53
C ALA A 82 -14.15 7.10 -5.96
N GLU A 83 -13.98 6.39 -4.84
CA GLU A 83 -15.08 5.69 -4.16
C GLU A 83 -16.18 6.66 -3.70
N GLY A 84 -15.80 7.84 -3.19
CA GLY A 84 -16.75 8.87 -2.79
C GLY A 84 -17.62 9.38 -3.94
N ILE A 85 -17.03 9.55 -5.14
CA ILE A 85 -17.77 9.96 -6.35
C ILE A 85 -18.77 8.86 -6.75
N GLU A 86 -18.32 7.61 -6.84
CA GLU A 86 -19.15 6.48 -7.23
C GLU A 86 -20.36 6.31 -6.28
N PHE A 87 -20.11 6.39 -4.97
CA PHE A 87 -21.16 6.32 -3.96
C PHE A 87 -22.18 7.46 -4.11
N GLY A 88 -21.70 8.68 -4.35
CA GLY A 88 -22.55 9.86 -4.57
C GLY A 88 -23.47 9.70 -5.79
N GLU A 89 -22.92 9.22 -6.92
CA GLU A 89 -23.69 8.98 -8.13
C GLU A 89 -24.75 7.88 -7.95
N ALA A 90 -24.39 6.78 -7.28
CA ALA A 90 -25.32 5.69 -6.99
C ALA A 90 -26.49 6.16 -6.11
N LYS A 91 -26.20 6.98 -5.09
CA LYS A 91 -27.22 7.57 -4.22
C LYS A 91 -28.14 8.52 -4.99
N ALA A 92 -27.59 9.42 -5.79
CA ALA A 92 -28.36 10.35 -6.61
C ALA A 92 -29.29 9.63 -7.60
N LYS A 93 -28.80 8.56 -8.27
CA LYS A 93 -29.62 7.72 -9.16
C LYS A 93 -30.78 7.06 -8.42
N LYS A 94 -30.54 6.56 -7.21
CA LYS A 94 -31.56 5.92 -6.37
C LYS A 94 -32.64 6.93 -5.94
N GLU A 95 -32.24 8.12 -5.50
CA GLU A 95 -33.15 9.19 -5.10
C GLU A 95 -34.00 9.68 -6.28
N LEU A 96 -33.38 9.86 -7.46
CA LEU A 96 -34.09 10.22 -8.68
C LEU A 96 -35.12 9.16 -9.11
N ALA A 97 -34.79 7.87 -8.95
CA ALA A 97 -35.72 6.78 -9.24
C ALA A 97 -36.93 6.78 -8.29
N LEU A 98 -36.71 7.10 -7.01
CA LEU A 98 -37.77 7.22 -6.00
C LEU A 98 -38.70 8.42 -6.24
N MET A 99 -38.19 9.52 -6.81
CA MET A 99 -39.00 10.71 -7.14
C MET A 99 -39.86 10.55 -8.40
N LYS A 100 -39.61 9.51 -9.21
CA LYS A 100 -40.35 9.23 -10.45
C LYS A 100 -41.45 8.17 -10.29
N LEU A 101 -41.66 7.67 -9.07
CA LEU A 101 -42.74 6.76 -8.65
C LEU A 101 -43.85 7.54 -7.95
#